data_AF-A0A974NBN4-F1
#
_entry.id   AF-A0A974NBN4-F1
#
_cell.length_a   1.000
_cell.length_b   1.000
_cell.length_c   1.000
_cell.angle_alpha   90.00
_cell.angle_beta   90.00
_cell.angle_gamma   90.00
#
_symmetry.space_group_name_H-M   'P 1'
#
loop_
_entity.id
_entity.type
_entity.pdbx_description
1 polymer ?
#
loop_
_entity_poly.entity_id
_entity_poly.type
_entity_poly.pdbx_seq_one_letter_code
_entity_poly.pdbx_strand_id
1 'polypeptide(L)'
;MANISASYEEMRQQAQALRNTRDQITQELQRARMQVDNLVSSGFVTDSASGAFQTSYQEFTTSATKTIDALTTISQNLDQVVRTLEDTDKSLAAQLR
;
A
#
# COMPACT_ATOMS: atom_id res chain seq x y z
N MET A 1 -32.29 -3.01 -2.63
CA MET A 1 -31.07 -3.58 -3.26
C MET A 1 -30.10 -2.50 -3.75
N ALA A 2 -30.55 -1.32 -4.19
CA ALA A 2 -29.67 -0.23 -4.64
C ALA A 2 -28.64 0.28 -3.61
N ASN A 3 -28.97 0.27 -2.31
CA ASN A 3 -28.06 0.73 -1.26
C ASN A 3 -26.86 -0.22 -1.06
N ILE A 4 -27.08 -1.54 -1.17
CA ILE A 4 -26.02 -2.54 -0.97
C ILE A 4 -25.05 -2.55 -2.15
N SER A 5 -25.56 -2.42 -3.38
CA SER A 5 -24.71 -2.27 -4.58
C SER A 5 -23.88 -0.98 -4.54
N ALA A 6 -24.45 0.12 -4.06
CA ALA A 6 -23.70 1.37 -3.87
C ALA A 6 -22.57 1.18 -2.84
N SER A 7 -22.83 0.49 -1.73
CA SER A 7 -21.81 0.19 -0.73
C SER A 7 -20.67 -0.70 -1.24
N TYR A 8 -20.93 -1.65 -2.14
CA TYR A 8 -19.85 -2.43 -2.77
C TYR A 8 -18.98 -1.58 -3.70
N GLU A 9 -19.61 -0.69 -4.47
CA GLU A 9 -18.89 0.22 -5.34
C GLU A 9 -18.01 1.18 -4.53
N GLU A 10 -18.54 1.72 -3.43
CA GLU A 10 -17.78 2.54 -2.47
C GLU A 10 -16.57 1.77 -1.92
N MET A 11 -16.74 0.52 -1.47
CA MET A 11 -15.64 -0.30 -0.97
C MET A 11 -14.57 -0.55 -2.04
N ARG A 12 -14.96 -0.84 -3.28
CA ARG A 12 -14.04 -1.01 -4.42
C ARG A 12 -13.29 0.29 -4.72
N GLN A 13 -13.97 1.44 -4.67
CA GLN A 13 -13.34 2.75 -4.84
C GLN A 13 -12.31 3.03 -3.73
N GLN A 14 -12.62 2.71 -2.47
CA GLN A 14 -11.68 2.88 -1.36
C GLN A 14 -10.47 1.93 -1.50
N ALA A 15 -10.68 0.67 -1.90
CA ALA A 15 -9.58 -0.25 -2.17
C ALA A 15 -8.66 0.26 -3.29
N GLN A 16 -9.23 0.85 -4.35
CA GLN A 16 -8.46 1.48 -5.42
C GLN A 16 -7.69 2.72 -4.93
N ALA A 17 -8.32 3.58 -4.13
CA ALA A 17 -7.66 4.75 -3.55
C ALA A 17 -6.44 4.34 -2.71
N LEU A 18 -6.56 3.28 -1.88
CA LEU A 18 -5.45 2.77 -1.08
C LEU A 18 -4.29 2.24 -1.94
N ARG A 19 -4.57 1.59 -3.07
CA ARG A 19 -3.54 1.15 -4.02
C ARG A 19 -2.82 2.34 -4.66
N ASN A 20 -3.56 3.37 -5.05
CA ASN A 20 -2.98 4.58 -5.62
C ASN A 20 -2.05 5.27 -4.59
N THR A 21 -2.49 5.38 -3.33
CA THR A 21 -1.66 5.92 -2.23
C THR A 21 -0.40 5.10 -2.02
N ARG A 22 -0.51 3.76 -2.03
CA ARG A 22 0.63 2.85 -1.93
C ARG A 22 1.65 3.10 -3.06
N ASP A 23 1.17 3.25 -4.29
CA ASP A 23 2.04 3.47 -5.46
C ASP A 23 2.76 4.82 -5.38
N GLN A 24 2.07 5.86 -4.92
CA GLN A 24 2.67 7.18 -4.66
C GLN A 24 3.76 7.10 -3.60
N ILE A 25 3.47 6.49 -2.44
CA ILE A 25 4.45 6.29 -1.37
C ILE A 25 5.66 5.52 -1.91
N THR A 26 5.44 4.44 -2.66
CA THR A 26 6.53 3.64 -3.26
C THR A 26 7.46 4.49 -4.13
N GLN A 27 6.90 5.37 -4.97
CA GLN A 27 7.69 6.26 -5.82
C GLN A 27 8.48 7.30 -5.01
N GLU A 28 7.89 7.89 -3.97
CA GLU A 28 8.56 8.85 -3.11
C GLU A 28 9.73 8.23 -2.35
N LEU A 29 9.56 7.01 -1.84
CA LEU A 29 10.61 6.26 -1.16
C LEU A 29 11.78 5.92 -2.09
N GLN A 30 11.49 5.51 -3.34
CA GLN A 30 12.51 5.28 -4.36
C GLN A 30 13.27 6.57 -4.69
N ARG A 31 12.59 7.71 -4.71
CA ARG A 31 13.25 9.01 -4.89
C ARG A 31 14.17 9.36 -3.73
N ALA A 32 13.70 9.21 -2.50
CA ALA A 32 14.50 9.45 -1.30
C ALA A 32 15.75 8.56 -1.27
N ARG A 33 15.61 7.28 -1.65
CA ARG A 33 16.73 6.36 -1.85
C ARG A 33 17.81 6.91 -2.76
N MET A 34 17.42 7.29 -3.99
CA MET A 34 18.38 7.77 -4.97
C MET A 34 19.12 9.03 -4.50
N GLN A 35 18.45 9.92 -3.75
CA GLN A 35 19.09 11.10 -3.18
C GLN A 35 20.17 10.73 -2.15
N VAL A 36 19.88 9.79 -1.26
CA VAL A 36 20.85 9.29 -0.27
C VAL A 36 22.02 8.59 -0.96
N ASP A 37 21.74 7.70 -1.91
CA ASP A 37 22.75 6.97 -2.68
C ASP A 37 23.69 7.94 -3.42
N ASN A 38 23.16 9.01 -4.01
CA ASN A 38 23.95 10.04 -4.69
C ASN A 38 24.85 10.82 -3.73
N LEU A 39 24.38 11.19 -2.54
CA LEU A 39 25.17 11.90 -1.53
C LEU A 39 26.32 11.04 -1.00
N VAL A 40 26.06 9.74 -0.78
CA VAL A 40 27.10 8.79 -0.38
C VAL A 40 28.11 8.60 -1.50
N SER A 41 27.65 8.43 -2.74
CA SER A 41 28.53 8.27 -3.91
C SER A 41 29.35 9.52 -4.23
N SER A 42 28.88 10.73 -3.89
CA SER A 42 29.61 11.98 -4.11
C SER A 42 30.69 12.24 -3.05
N GLY A 43 30.91 11.32 -2.11
CA GLY A 43 31.94 11.43 -1.07
C GLY A 43 31.58 12.40 0.06
N PHE A 44 30.30 12.72 0.26
CA PHE A 44 29.86 13.69 1.27
C PHE A 44 29.96 13.16 2.71
N VAL A 45 30.13 11.85 2.89
CA VAL A 45 30.25 11.20 4.20
C VAL A 45 31.70 10.81 4.47
N THR A 46 32.24 11.27 5.60
CA THR A 46 33.41 10.68 6.23
C THR A 46 33.12 9.22 6.60
N ASP A 47 34.16 8.37 6.72
CA ASP A 47 34.02 6.94 7.05
C ASP A 47 33.15 6.65 8.28
N SER A 48 33.08 7.58 9.24
CA SER A 48 32.26 7.47 10.45
C SER A 48 30.80 7.89 10.25
N ALA A 49 30.51 8.83 9.35
CA ALA A 49 29.14 9.28 9.07
C ALA A 49 28.42 8.31 8.11
N SER A 50 29.14 7.71 7.16
CA SER A 50 28.57 6.80 6.15
C SER A 50 27.82 5.62 6.76
N GLY A 51 28.36 5.01 7.83
CA GLY A 51 27.73 3.90 8.54
C GLY A 51 26.39 4.28 9.21
N ALA A 52 26.32 5.45 9.87
CA ALA A 52 25.10 5.91 10.52
C ALA A 52 23.99 6.28 9.52
N PHE A 53 24.36 6.89 8.40
CA PHE A 53 23.45 7.15 7.29
C PHE A 53 22.93 5.86 6.69
N GLN A 54 23.80 4.87 6.47
CA GLN A 54 23.40 3.58 5.90
C GLN A 54 22.43 2.81 6.80
N THR A 55 22.67 2.79 8.11
CA THR A 55 21.74 2.19 9.09
C THR A 55 20.39 2.91 9.08
N SER A 56 20.39 4.24 9.20
CA SER A 56 19.14 5.04 9.18
C SER A 56 18.34 4.82 7.89
N TYR A 57 19.05 4.69 6.77
CA TYR A 57 18.47 4.43 5.47
C TYR A 57 17.87 3.00 5.35
N GLN A 58 18.53 2.00 5.94
CA GLN A 58 18.02 0.63 5.99
C GLN A 58 16.77 0.51 6.88
N GLU A 59 16.75 1.21 8.01
CA GLU A 59 15.58 1.31 8.90
C GLU A 59 14.40 2.00 8.22
N PHE A 60 14.67 3.11 7.52
CA PHE A 60 13.68 3.81 6.70
C PHE A 60 13.08 2.88 5.65
N THR A 61 13.92 2.22 4.84
CA THR A 61 13.46 1.29 3.79
C THR A 61 12.61 0.17 4.38
N THR A 62 13.04 -0.40 5.51
CA THR A 62 12.29 -1.46 6.20
C THR A 62 10.92 -0.98 6.66
N SER A 63 10.87 0.19 7.30
CA SER A 63 9.62 0.75 7.83
C SER A 63 8.67 1.09 6.69
N ALA A 64 9.20 1.63 5.61
CA ALA A 64 8.42 2.03 4.46
C ALA A 64 7.83 0.84 3.68
N THR A 65 8.60 -0.24 3.52
CA THR A 65 8.09 -1.52 2.99
C THR A 65 6.94 -2.05 3.85
N LYS A 66 7.09 -2.03 5.19
CA LYS A 66 5.99 -2.45 6.09
C LYS A 66 4.73 -1.60 5.91
N THR A 67 4.87 -0.29 5.71
CA THR A 67 3.72 0.60 5.43
C THR A 67 3.04 0.25 4.12
N ILE A 68 3.80 0.01 3.04
CA ILE A 68 3.30 -0.43 1.73
C ILE A 68 2.57 -1.77 1.83
N ASP A 69 3.13 -2.72 2.56
CA ASP A 69 2.53 -4.04 2.77
C ASP A 69 1.22 -3.95 3.54
N ALA A 70 1.15 -3.08 4.55
CA ALA A 70 -0.07 -2.83 5.31
C ALA A 70 -1.18 -2.26 4.41
N LEU A 71 -0.88 -1.26 3.58
CA LEU A 71 -1.84 -0.72 2.60
C LEU A 71 -2.32 -1.77 1.61
N THR A 72 -1.41 -2.61 1.13
CA THR A 72 -1.74 -3.72 0.23
C THR A 72 -2.70 -4.71 0.90
N THR A 73 -2.40 -5.12 2.13
CA THR A 73 -3.24 -6.03 2.93
C THR A 73 -4.63 -5.47 3.14
N ILE A 74 -4.75 -4.18 3.49
CA ILE A 74 -6.06 -3.53 3.68
C ILE A 74 -6.84 -3.53 2.37
N SER A 75 -6.22 -3.16 1.25
CA SER A 75 -6.90 -3.14 -0.07
C SER A 75 -7.38 -4.53 -0.50
N GLN A 76 -6.61 -5.59 -0.20
CA GLN A 76 -6.99 -6.98 -0.48
C GLN A 76 -8.14 -7.46 0.40
N ASN A 77 -8.12 -7.09 1.68
CA ASN A 77 -9.21 -7.43 2.61
C ASN A 77 -10.52 -6.78 2.16
N LEU A 78 -10.51 -5.52 1.75
CA LEU A 78 -11.69 -4.83 1.22
C LEU A 78 -12.26 -5.55 -0.02
N ASP A 79 -11.41 -5.92 -0.97
CA ASP A 79 -11.83 -6.70 -2.15
C ASP A 79 -12.44 -8.05 -1.76
N GLN A 80 -11.84 -8.75 -0.79
CA GLN A 80 -12.33 -10.04 -0.33
C GLN A 80 -13.71 -9.92 0.34
N VAL A 81 -13.90 -8.89 1.18
CA VAL A 81 -15.20 -8.60 1.80
C VAL A 81 -16.27 -8.37 0.74
N VAL A 82 -15.99 -7.53 -0.27
CA VAL A 82 -16.94 -7.26 -1.35
C VAL A 82 -17.31 -8.54 -2.10
N ARG A 83 -16.32 -9.36 -2.47
CA ARG A 83 -16.57 -10.63 -3.17
C ARG A 83 -17.45 -11.59 -2.35
N THR A 84 -17.12 -11.77 -1.08
CA THR A 84 -17.88 -12.66 -0.19
C THR A 84 -19.33 -12.21 -0.06
N LEU A 85 -19.56 -10.89 0.08
CA LEU A 85 -20.91 -10.34 0.21
C LEU A 85 -21.70 -10.47 -1.10
N GLU A 86 -21.09 -10.15 -2.25
CA GLU A 86 -21.73 -10.33 -3.57
C GLU A 86 -22.12 -11.79 -3.84
N ASP A 87 -21.26 -12.74 -3.49
CA ASP A 87 -21.54 -14.17 -3.69
C ASP A 87 -22.65 -14.68 -2.75
N THR A 88 -22.65 -14.19 -1.50
CA THR A 88 -23.72 -14.49 -0.53
C THR A 88 -25.06 -13.97 -1.02
N ASP A 89 -25.10 -12.72 -1.51
CA ASP A 89 -26.30 -12.10 -2.05
C ASP A 89 -26.83 -12.83 -3.30
N LYS A 90 -25.95 -13.23 -4.22
CA LYS A 90 -26.34 -14.03 -5.39
C LYS A 90 -26.94 -15.38 -4.98
N SER A 91 -26.37 -16.05 -3.99
CA SER A 91 -26.88 -17.32 -3.47
C SER A 91 -28.27 -17.16 -2.84
N LEU A 92 -28.46 -16.14 -2.00
CA LEU A 92 -29.75 -15.80 -1.41
C LEU A 92 -30.80 -15.49 -2.49
N ALA A 93 -30.44 -14.70 -3.50
CA ALA A 93 -31.34 -14.36 -4.61
C ALA A 93 -31.71 -15.57 -5.49
N ALA A 94 -30.84 -16.58 -5.59
CA ALA A 94 -31.12 -17.82 -6.30
C ALA A 94 -32.07 -18.74 -5.51
N GLN A 95 -31.99 -18.74 -4.18
CA GLN A 95 -32.86 -19.54 -3.31
C GLN A 95 -34.28 -18.97 -3.18
N LEU A 96 -34.43 -17.65 -3.34
CA LEU A 96 -35.71 -16.94 -3.26
C LEU A 96 -36.48 -16.88 -4.60
N ARG A 97 -35.91 -17.43 -5.68
CA ARG A 97 -36.54 -17.58 -6.99
C ARG A 97 -37.14 -18.97 -7.16
#